data_AF-A0A377F5X9-F1
#
_entry.id   AF-A0A377F5X9-F1
#
_cell.length_a   1.000
_cell.length_b   1.000
_cell.length_c   1.000
_cell.angle_alpha   90.00
_cell.angle_beta   90.00
_cell.angle_gamma   90.00
#
_symmetry.space_group_name_H-M   'P 1'
#
loop_
_entity.id
_entity.type
_entity.pdbx_description
1 polymer ?
#
loop_
_entity_poly.entity_id
_entity_poly.type
_entity_poly.pdbx_seq_one_letter_code
_entity_poly.pdbx_strand_id
1 'polypeptide(L)'
;MAHARRKFYDLHEANKSELAAKALEYIGGLYEIERETKDLPPDMRREIRQTKAKPLADALHQWMLAHRQKVPDGSGTAKALDYSLKRWEALTRYLDDGAVPIDNNWVENQIRPWALGRSNWLFAGSLRSGQRAAAVMT
;
A
#
# COMPACT_ATOMS: atom_id res chain seq x y z
N MET A 1 -0.28 -1.75 -1.51
CA MET A 1 1.07 -2.02 -0.97
C MET A 1 1.62 -0.91 -0.05
N ALA A 2 1.45 0.37 -0.40
CA ALA A 2 2.06 1.50 0.30
C ALA A 2 1.84 1.55 1.83
N HIS A 3 0.62 1.26 2.32
CA HIS A 3 0.34 1.23 3.76
C HIS A 3 1.09 0.12 4.51
N ALA A 4 1.23 -1.06 3.91
CA ALA A 4 2.02 -2.14 4.49
C ALA A 4 3.51 -1.74 4.55
N ARG A 5 4.04 -1.16 3.46
CA ARG A 5 5.41 -0.60 3.43
C ARG A 5 5.62 0.42 4.53
N ARG A 6 4.65 1.34 4.74
CA ARG A 6 4.75 2.38 5.76
C ARG A 6 4.87 1.81 7.17
N LYS A 7 4.12 0.75 7.50
CA LYS A 7 4.22 0.07 8.80
C LYS A 7 5.63 -0.48 9.08
N PHE A 8 6.27 -1.10 8.09
CA PHE A 8 7.64 -1.57 8.22
C PHE A 8 8.65 -0.41 8.25
N TYR A 9 8.41 0.64 7.48
CA TYR A 9 9.25 1.85 7.53
C TYR A 9 9.25 2.49 8.92
N ASP A 10 8.07 2.76 9.49
CA ASP A 10 7.94 3.35 10.82
C ASP A 10 8.61 2.47 11.89
N LEU A 11 8.50 1.14 11.75
CA LEU A 11 9.16 0.18 12.64
C LEU A 11 10.70 0.22 12.51
N HIS A 12 11.21 0.31 11.28
CA HIS A 12 12.64 0.43 11.01
C HIS A 12 13.20 1.76 11.51
N GLU A 13 12.47 2.85 11.32
CA GLU A 13 12.85 4.18 11.80
C GLU A 13 12.93 4.23 13.33
N ALA A 14 11.93 3.66 14.03
CA ALA A 14 11.87 3.67 15.48
C ALA A 14 12.93 2.79 16.14
N ASN A 15 13.16 1.57 15.62
CA ASN A 15 13.90 0.53 16.33
C ASN A 15 15.07 -0.07 15.55
N LYS A 16 15.41 0.45 14.36
CA LYS A 16 16.43 -0.10 13.45
C LYS A 16 16.29 -1.61 13.25
N SER A 17 15.04 -2.05 13.12
CA SER A 17 14.73 -3.47 13.02
C SER A 17 15.23 -4.05 11.70
N GLU A 18 16.22 -4.94 11.76
CA GLU A 18 16.73 -5.69 10.60
C GLU A 18 15.62 -6.47 9.88
N LEU A 19 14.64 -6.98 10.64
CA LEU A 19 13.45 -7.63 10.07
C LEU A 19 12.65 -6.64 9.22
N ALA A 20 12.43 -5.43 9.72
CA ALA A 20 11.73 -4.40 8.98
C ALA A 20 12.50 -3.98 7.72
N ALA A 21 13.83 -3.86 7.81
CA ALA A 21 14.69 -3.59 6.65
C ALA A 21 14.51 -4.66 5.56
N LYS A 22 14.58 -5.94 5.94
CA LYS A 22 14.39 -7.05 5.00
C LYS A 22 13.00 -7.07 4.37
N ALA A 23 11.95 -6.77 5.13
CA ALA A 23 10.59 -6.62 4.57
C ALA A 23 10.53 -5.47 3.54
N LEU A 24 11.21 -4.36 3.81
CA LEU A 24 11.29 -3.22 2.89
C LEU A 24 12.06 -3.55 1.61
N GLU A 25 13.08 -4.42 1.66
CA GLU A 25 13.81 -4.89 0.48
C GLU A 25 12.90 -5.69 -0.46
N TYR A 26 12.15 -6.67 0.07
CA TYR A 26 11.17 -7.42 -0.73
C TYR A 26 10.14 -6.50 -1.38
N ILE A 27 9.56 -5.59 -0.60
CA ILE A 27 8.59 -4.62 -1.12
C ILE A 27 9.25 -3.71 -2.16
N GLY A 28 10.50 -3.30 -1.94
CA GLY A 28 11.29 -2.52 -2.89
C GLY A 28 11.45 -3.23 -4.24
N GLY A 29 11.73 -4.54 -4.20
CA GLY A 29 11.81 -5.37 -5.41
C GLY A 29 10.49 -5.45 -6.17
N LEU A 30 9.35 -5.53 -5.47
CA LEU A 30 8.03 -5.46 -6.12
C LEU A 30 7.81 -4.10 -6.81
N TYR A 31 8.19 -3.00 -6.18
CA TYR A 31 8.12 -1.67 -6.79
C TYR A 31 9.09 -1.50 -7.97
N GLU A 32 10.23 -2.18 -7.97
CA GLU A 32 11.15 -2.17 -9.13
C GLU A 32 10.51 -2.83 -10.34
N ILE A 33 9.89 -4.00 -10.16
CA ILE A 33 9.16 -4.68 -11.24
C ILE A 33 8.00 -3.80 -11.77
N GLU A 34 7.30 -3.09 -10.89
CA GLU A 34 6.26 -2.15 -11.31
C GLU A 34 6.83 -0.94 -12.07
N ARG A 35 8.04 -0.48 -11.75
CA ARG A 35 8.74 0.55 -12.53
C ARG A 35 9.08 0.06 -13.93
N GLU A 36 9.61 -1.15 -14.06
CA GLU A 36 9.96 -1.76 -15.35
C GLU A 36 8.74 -1.95 -16.26
N THR A 37 7.56 -2.21 -15.68
CA THR A 37 6.35 -2.58 -16.42
C THR A 37 5.33 -1.45 -16.60
N LYS A 38 5.67 -0.24 -16.15
CA LYS A 38 4.77 0.91 -16.10
C LYS A 38 4.18 1.30 -17.46
N ASP A 39 5.00 1.25 -18.51
CA ASP A 39 4.60 1.69 -19.86
C ASP A 39 4.17 0.52 -20.76
N LEU A 40 4.13 -0.70 -20.21
CA LEU A 40 3.68 -1.89 -20.94
C LEU A 40 2.16 -2.02 -20.94
N PRO A 41 1.58 -2.65 -21.98
CA PRO A 41 0.17 -3.03 -21.99
C PRO A 41 -0.20 -3.92 -20.81
N PRO A 42 -1.46 -3.89 -20.33
CA PRO A 42 -1.93 -4.66 -19.18
C PRO A 42 -1.60 -6.17 -19.26
N ASP A 43 -1.72 -6.78 -20.43
CA ASP A 43 -1.47 -8.22 -20.61
C ASP A 43 0.02 -8.57 -20.40
N MET A 44 0.93 -7.79 -21.01
CA MET A 44 2.38 -7.97 -20.84
C MET A 44 2.81 -7.68 -19.40
N ARG A 45 2.21 -6.65 -18.78
CA ARG A 45 2.45 -6.34 -17.37
C ARG A 45 2.03 -7.49 -16.47
N ARG A 46 0.85 -8.08 -16.71
CA ARG A 46 0.35 -9.23 -15.96
C ARG A 46 1.28 -10.43 -16.12
N GLU A 47 1.75 -10.72 -17.33
CA GLU A 47 2.71 -11.80 -17.56
C GLU A 47 3.99 -11.61 -16.73
N ILE A 48 4.60 -10.42 -16.79
CA ILE A 48 5.81 -10.12 -16.01
C ILE A 48 5.54 -10.18 -14.50
N ARG A 49 4.37 -9.73 -14.04
CA ARG A 49 3.96 -9.88 -12.63
C ARG A 49 3.88 -11.34 -12.22
N GLN A 50 3.32 -12.21 -13.04
CA GLN A 50 3.23 -13.65 -12.72
C GLN A 50 4.62 -14.32 -12.74
N THR A 51 5.52 -13.93 -13.65
CA THR A 51 6.85 -14.55 -13.76
C THR A 51 7.85 -14.02 -12.73
N LYS A 52 7.84 -12.72 -12.45
CA LYS A 52 8.83 -12.06 -11.56
C LYS A 52 8.24 -11.69 -10.19
N ALA A 53 7.12 -10.98 -10.17
CA ALA A 53 6.61 -10.38 -8.94
C ALA A 53 5.92 -11.40 -8.03
N LYS A 54 5.22 -12.38 -8.58
CA LYS A 54 4.51 -13.42 -7.82
C LYS A 54 5.45 -14.31 -7.01
N PRO A 55 6.55 -14.88 -7.56
CA PRO A 55 7.52 -15.60 -6.75
C PRO A 55 8.12 -14.75 -5.62
N LEU A 56 8.37 -13.46 -5.88
CA LEU A 56 8.89 -12.53 -4.89
C LEU A 56 7.87 -12.25 -3.77
N ALA A 57 6.60 -12.07 -4.14
CA ALA A 57 5.51 -11.88 -3.20
C ALA A 57 5.30 -13.15 -2.35
N ASP A 58 5.29 -14.33 -2.96
CA ASP A 58 5.14 -15.60 -2.26
C ASP A 58 6.30 -15.83 -1.27
N ALA A 59 7.54 -15.52 -1.68
CA ALA A 59 8.71 -15.57 -0.80
C ALA A 59 8.55 -14.61 0.39
N LEU A 60 8.10 -13.37 0.15
CA LEU A 60 7.80 -12.40 1.21
C LEU A 60 6.71 -12.94 2.16
N HIS A 61 5.65 -13.55 1.63
CA HIS A 61 4.56 -14.10 2.43
C HIS A 61 5.03 -15.21 3.37
N GLN A 62 5.72 -16.20 2.81
CA GLN A 62 6.29 -17.31 3.58
C GLN A 62 7.29 -16.81 4.61
N TRP A 63 8.13 -15.85 4.24
CA TRP A 63 9.07 -15.22 5.15
C TRP A 63 8.33 -14.52 6.31
N MET A 64 7.26 -13.75 6.05
CA MET A 64 6.48 -13.09 7.09
C MET A 64 5.81 -14.10 8.04
N LEU A 65 5.23 -15.19 7.52
CA LEU A 65 4.63 -16.25 8.31
C LEU A 65 5.65 -16.90 9.26
N ALA A 66 6.82 -17.25 8.73
CA ALA A 66 7.90 -17.87 9.52
C ALA A 66 8.43 -16.94 10.62
N HIS A 67 8.53 -15.64 10.35
CA HIS A 67 8.99 -14.67 11.34
C HIS A 67 7.92 -14.36 12.38
N ARG A 68 6.64 -14.34 11.99
CA ARG A 68 5.56 -14.06 12.92
C ARG A 68 5.49 -15.05 14.08
N GLN A 69 5.84 -16.32 13.85
CA GLN A 69 5.90 -17.36 14.88
C GLN A 69 7.01 -17.12 15.93
N LYS A 70 8.04 -16.34 15.58
CA LYS A 70 9.21 -16.07 16.44
C LYS A 70 9.10 -14.74 17.18
N VAL A 71 8.11 -13.92 16.82
CA VAL A 71 7.95 -12.56 17.35
C VAL A 71 6.92 -12.57 18.47
N PRO A 72 7.23 -12.01 19.66
CA PRO A 72 6.27 -11.88 20.75
C PRO A 72 5.04 -11.05 20.35
N ASP A 73 3.88 -11.49 20.83
CA ASP A 73 2.63 -10.78 20.63
C ASP A 73 2.66 -9.37 21.25
N GLY A 74 1.89 -8.45 20.66
CA GLY A 74 1.80 -7.06 21.11
C GLY A 74 2.97 -6.16 20.69
N SER A 75 4.09 -6.72 20.24
CA SER A 75 5.24 -5.95 19.73
C SER A 75 4.89 -5.14 18.47
N GLY A 76 5.62 -4.05 18.23
CA GLY A 76 5.48 -3.26 16.99
C GLY A 76 5.72 -4.12 15.73
N THR A 77 6.66 -5.06 15.82
CA THR A 77 6.95 -6.05 14.78
C THR A 77 5.77 -6.98 14.52
N ALA A 78 5.16 -7.55 15.56
CA ALA A 78 3.97 -8.38 15.42
C ALA A 78 2.84 -7.61 14.75
N LYS A 79 2.61 -6.35 15.15
CA LYS A 79 1.58 -5.49 14.55
C LYS A 79 1.82 -5.23 13.06
N ALA A 80 3.07 -5.00 12.63
CA ALA A 80 3.41 -4.78 11.22
C ALA A 80 3.22 -6.05 10.37
N LEU A 81 3.67 -7.20 10.89
CA LEU A 81 3.46 -8.51 10.26
C LEU A 81 1.97 -8.84 10.16
N ASP A 82 1.22 -8.74 11.26
CA ASP A 82 -0.21 -9.03 11.32
C ASP A 82 -1.02 -8.12 10.40
N TYR A 83 -0.65 -6.83 10.31
CA TYR A 83 -1.29 -5.90 9.39
C TYR A 83 -1.20 -6.38 7.93
N SER A 84 -0.04 -6.88 7.54
CA SER A 84 0.28 -7.30 6.18
C SER A 84 -0.31 -8.66 5.87
N LEU A 85 -0.14 -9.64 6.77
CA LEU A 85 -0.68 -11.00 6.64
C LEU A 85 -2.21 -11.01 6.55
N LYS A 86 -2.90 -10.25 7.41
CA LYS A 86 -4.38 -10.14 7.37
C LYS A 86 -4.93 -9.53 6.08
N ARG A 87 -4.11 -8.80 5.33
CA ARG A 87 -4.50 -8.12 4.09
C ARG A 87 -3.81 -8.70 2.87
N TRP A 88 -3.19 -9.88 2.99
CA TRP A 88 -2.30 -10.40 1.96
C TRP A 88 -2.99 -10.55 0.60
N GLU A 89 -4.21 -11.09 0.58
CA GLU A 89 -5.01 -11.22 -0.65
C GLU A 89 -5.29 -9.87 -1.32
N ALA A 90 -5.60 -8.84 -0.54
CA ALA A 90 -5.82 -7.50 -1.05
C ALA A 90 -4.51 -6.85 -1.54
N LEU A 91 -3.39 -7.10 -0.85
CA LEU A 91 -2.08 -6.59 -1.22
C LEU A 91 -1.52 -7.23 -2.50
N THR A 92 -1.93 -8.45 -2.83
CA THR A 92 -1.44 -9.22 -3.98
C THR A 92 -2.39 -9.25 -5.16
N ARG A 93 -3.62 -8.76 -5.03
CA ARG A 93 -4.63 -8.74 -6.10
C ARG A 93 -4.14 -8.12 -7.42
N TYR A 94 -3.30 -7.08 -7.34
CA TYR A 94 -2.74 -6.42 -8.54
C TYR A 94 -1.88 -7.37 -9.39
N LEU A 95 -1.35 -8.45 -8.83
CA LEU A 95 -0.55 -9.44 -9.59
C LEU A 95 -1.37 -10.14 -10.67
N ASP A 96 -2.67 -10.31 -10.43
CA ASP A 96 -3.55 -11.05 -11.33
C ASP A 96 -4.24 -10.15 -12.37
N ASP A 97 -4.22 -8.83 -12.16
CA ASP A 97 -4.86 -7.83 -13.03
C ASP A 97 -3.87 -6.71 -13.42
N GLY A 98 -3.46 -6.72 -14.68
CA GLY A 98 -2.52 -5.75 -15.26
C GLY A 98 -2.99 -4.29 -15.24
N ALA A 99 -4.30 -4.04 -15.17
CA ALA A 99 -4.87 -2.69 -15.12
C ALA A 99 -4.83 -2.11 -13.70
N VAL A 100 -4.73 -2.95 -12.68
CA VAL A 100 -4.72 -2.52 -11.28
C VAL A 100 -3.30 -2.10 -10.87
N PRO A 101 -3.14 -0.90 -10.26
CA PRO A 101 -1.85 -0.47 -9.71
C PRO A 101 -1.53 -1.20 -8.39
N ILE A 102 -0.24 -1.32 -8.06
CA ILE A 102 0.26 -1.93 -6.81
C ILE A 102 -0.23 -1.23 -5.53
N ASP A 103 -0.56 0.06 -5.61
CA ASP A 103 -1.19 0.81 -4.53
C ASP A 103 -2.19 1.84 -5.04
N ASN A 104 -3.03 2.28 -4.12
CA ASN A 104 -4.11 3.22 -4.34
C ASN A 104 -3.71 4.67 -4.02
N ASN A 105 -2.41 4.99 -3.90
CA ASN A 105 -1.96 6.32 -3.49
C ASN A 105 -2.49 7.43 -4.41
N TRP A 106 -2.58 7.15 -5.71
CA TRP A 106 -3.15 8.09 -6.67
C TRP A 106 -4.61 8.43 -6.36
N VAL A 107 -5.44 7.42 -6.07
CA VAL A 107 -6.85 7.61 -5.69
C VAL A 107 -6.95 8.33 -4.35
N GLU A 108 -6.15 7.94 -3.36
CA GLU A 108 -6.14 8.57 -2.03
C GLU A 108 -5.78 10.05 -2.12
N ASN A 109 -4.77 10.40 -2.94
CA ASN A 109 -4.36 11.78 -3.17
C ASN A 109 -5.46 12.60 -3.86
N GLN A 110 -6.24 12.02 -4.77
CA GLN A 110 -7.37 12.72 -5.40
C GLN A 110 -8.55 12.97 -4.46
N ILE A 111 -8.80 12.04 -3.52
CA ILE A 111 -9.90 12.17 -2.55
C ILE A 111 -9.49 13.07 -1.37
N ARG A 112 -8.18 13.18 -1.08
CA ARG A 112 -7.65 13.92 0.06
C ARG A 112 -8.16 15.38 0.20
N PRO A 113 -8.26 16.20 -0.88
CA PRO A 113 -8.80 17.55 -0.78
C PRO A 113 -10.23 17.58 -0.23
N TRP A 114 -11.08 16.64 -0.65
CA TRP A 114 -12.45 16.52 -0.16
C TRP A 114 -12.51 16.11 1.31
N ALA A 115 -11.65 15.17 1.70
CA ALA A 115 -11.58 14.71 3.10
C ALA A 115 -11.14 15.83 4.05
N LEU A 116 -10.11 16.61 3.67
CA LEU A 116 -9.66 17.81 4.40
C LEU A 116 -10.71 18.92 4.37
N GLY A 117 -11.40 19.03 3.24
CA GLY A 117 -12.53 19.92 3.06
C GLY A 117 -13.62 19.72 4.08
N ARG A 118 -14.06 18.48 4.30
CA ARG A 118 -15.11 18.17 5.31
C ARG A 118 -14.79 18.65 6.72
N SER A 119 -13.53 18.57 7.16
CA SER A 119 -13.13 19.11 8.47
C SER A 119 -13.04 20.63 8.51
N ASN A 120 -12.84 21.28 7.35
CA ASN A 120 -12.67 22.73 7.23
C ASN A 120 -13.95 23.46 6.81
N TRP A 121 -14.94 22.75 6.26
CA TRP A 121 -16.22 23.29 5.78
C TRP A 121 -17.35 23.10 6.81
N LEU A 122 -17.05 23.33 8.08
CA LEU A 122 -18.01 23.28 9.18
C LEU A 122 -19.19 24.26 9.00
N PHE A 123 -19.07 25.23 8.09
CA PHE A 123 -20.08 26.27 7.79
C PHE A 123 -20.93 25.98 6.53
N ALA A 124 -20.73 24.85 5.86
CA ALA A 124 -21.57 24.43 4.72
C ALA A 124 -22.90 23.82 5.20
N GLY A 125 -23.72 24.61 5.91
CA GLY A 125 -25.01 24.21 6.46
C GLY A 125 -26.24 24.58 5.61
N SER A 126 -26.06 25.23 4.45
CA SER A 126 -27.15 25.62 3.54
C SER A 126 -26.81 25.29 2.08
N LEU A 127 -27.84 25.07 1.24
CA LEU A 127 -27.69 24.78 -0.18
C LEU A 127 -26.81 25.82 -0.91
N ARG A 128 -26.96 27.10 -0.55
CA ARG A 128 -26.17 28.21 -1.10
C ARG A 128 -24.70 28.12 -0.71
N SER A 129 -24.41 27.67 0.51
CA SER A 129 -23.05 27.44 0.99
C SER A 129 -22.41 26.25 0.27
N GLY A 130 -23.17 25.18 0.03
CA GLY A 130 -22.72 24.01 -0.73
C GLY A 130 -22.39 24.34 -2.19
N GLN A 131 -23.22 25.15 -2.86
CA GLN A 131 -22.96 25.62 -4.22
C GLN A 131 -21.70 26.49 -4.32
N ARG A 132 -21.47 27.38 -3.35
CA ARG A 132 -20.25 28.20 -3.29
C ARG A 132 -19.01 27.36 -3.02
N ALA A 133 -19.11 26.37 -2.14
CA ALA A 133 -18.04 25.42 -1.89
C ALA A 133 -17.69 24.66 -3.19
N ALA A 134 -18.68 24.10 -3.88
CA ALA A 134 -18.47 23.39 -5.14
C ALA A 134 -17.79 24.25 -6.22
N ALA A 135 -18.16 25.54 -6.35
CA ALA A 135 -17.55 26.47 -7.30
C ALA A 135 -16.09 26.84 -6.99
N VAL A 136 -15.65 26.70 -5.73
CA VAL A 136 -14.25 26.94 -5.33
C VAL A 136 -13.38 25.68 -5.51
N MET A 137 -13.99 24.51 -5.70
CA MET A 137 -13.31 23.21 -5.77
C MET A 137 -13.15 22.64 -7.19
N THR A 138 -13.69 23.32 -8.21
CA THR A 138 -13.41 23.10 -9.63
C THR A 138 -12.13 23.80 -10.04
#